data_AF-A0A023HHT4-F1
#
_entry.id   AF-A0A023HHT4-F1
#
_cell.length_a   1.000
_cell.length_b   1.000
_cell.length_c   1.000
_cell.angle_alpha   90.00
_cell.angle_beta   90.00
_cell.angle_gamma   90.00
#
_symmetry.space_group_name_H-M   'P 1'
#
loop_
_entity.id
_entity.type
_entity.pdbx_description
1 polymer ?
#
loop_
_entity_poly.entity_id
_entity_poly.type
_entity_poly.pdbx_seq_one_letter_code
_entity_poly.pdbx_strand_id
1 'polypeptide(L)'
;MNANSLFILADHFSFNTNIIETNVLNLAVVLAVVVIYVGDALKGLLANRKETIVTNFQEADRRALQAKERVNQAQIQFEEAKQKASKIRNQASITIENEKEKFNREITEDLNRLKVFQQESYKLEQQKVQNQIAEKLIELSLNQVKKKIKLRLNSSNHSILNNFQIVLFTNYKKN
;
A
#
# COMPACT_ATOMS: atom_id res chain seq x y z
N MET A 1 0.00 -86.86 107.94
CA MET A 1 -1.46 -86.84 107.75
C MET A 1 -1.82 -85.41 107.37
N ASN A 2 -2.39 -85.06 106.23
CA ASN A 2 -3.36 -85.74 105.38
C ASN A 2 -3.12 -85.36 103.91
N ALA A 3 -3.45 -86.28 103.01
CA ALA A 3 -3.36 -86.16 101.56
C ALA A 3 -4.40 -85.18 101.01
N ASN A 4 -4.08 -84.52 99.90
CA ASN A 4 -4.80 -84.70 98.64
C ASN A 4 -4.26 -83.76 97.56
N SER A 5 -3.69 -84.40 96.54
CA SER A 5 -3.48 -83.89 95.19
C SER A 5 -4.76 -83.33 94.59
N LEU A 6 -4.69 -82.14 93.98
CA LEU A 6 -5.58 -81.82 92.86
C LEU A 6 -4.80 -81.07 91.78
N PHE A 7 -4.87 -81.68 90.60
CA PHE A 7 -4.22 -81.36 89.35
C PHE A 7 -5.07 -80.32 88.60
N ILE A 8 -4.41 -79.49 87.79
CA ILE A 8 -4.93 -78.73 86.62
C ILE A 8 -5.86 -77.56 86.93
N LEU A 9 -5.50 -76.38 86.39
CA LEU A 9 -6.32 -75.59 85.46
C LEU A 9 -5.39 -74.59 84.79
N ALA A 10 -4.65 -75.06 83.78
CA ALA A 10 -4.25 -74.16 82.71
C ALA A 10 -5.54 -73.75 82.00
N ASP A 11 -5.88 -72.47 82.06
CA ASP A 11 -6.98 -71.89 81.30
C ASP A 11 -6.76 -72.21 79.82
N HIS A 12 -7.50 -73.20 79.34
CA HIS A 12 -7.48 -73.63 77.96
C HIS A 12 -8.19 -72.56 77.14
N PHE A 13 -7.43 -71.58 76.64
CA PHE A 13 -7.87 -70.69 75.57
C PHE A 13 -8.18 -71.58 74.35
N SER A 14 -9.42 -72.05 74.26
CA SER A 14 -9.87 -72.85 73.14
C SER A 14 -10.05 -71.92 71.94
N PHE A 15 -9.05 -71.89 71.05
CA PHE A 15 -9.18 -71.22 69.75
C PHE A 15 -10.33 -71.85 68.98
N ASN A 16 -11.43 -71.11 68.82
CA ASN A 16 -12.54 -71.53 67.99
C ASN A 16 -12.13 -71.41 66.52
N THR A 17 -11.63 -72.50 65.93
CA THR A 17 -11.17 -72.55 64.54
C THR A 17 -12.28 -72.22 63.54
N ASN A 18 -13.57 -72.32 63.90
CA ASN A 18 -14.68 -71.92 63.02
C ASN A 18 -14.63 -70.44 62.61
N ILE A 19 -14.15 -69.55 63.49
CA ILE A 19 -14.08 -68.11 63.20
C ILE A 19 -12.94 -67.82 62.22
N ILE A 20 -11.81 -68.52 62.34
CA ILE A 20 -10.66 -68.37 61.44
C ILE A 20 -10.94 -69.07 60.12
N GLU A 21 -11.50 -70.27 60.14
CA GLU A 21 -11.61 -71.10 58.94
C GLU A 21 -12.75 -70.67 58.02
N THR A 22 -13.91 -70.26 58.56
CA THR A 22 -15.06 -69.90 57.70
C THR A 22 -15.09 -68.41 57.34
N ASN A 23 -14.87 -67.50 58.30
CA ASN A 23 -14.96 -66.06 58.04
C ASN A 23 -13.73 -65.51 57.33
N VAL A 24 -12.52 -65.97 57.68
CA VAL A 24 -11.29 -65.51 56.99
C VAL A 24 -11.24 -66.08 55.57
N LEU A 25 -11.68 -67.32 55.35
CA LEU A 25 -11.75 -67.89 54.00
C LEU A 25 -12.73 -67.13 53.11
N ASN A 26 -13.95 -66.82 53.59
CA ASN A 26 -14.92 -66.03 52.83
C ASN A 26 -14.38 -64.61 52.53
N LEU A 27 -13.77 -63.95 53.51
CA LEU A 27 -13.16 -62.64 53.31
C LEU A 27 -11.99 -62.69 52.33
N ALA A 28 -11.14 -63.72 52.39
CA ALA A 28 -10.02 -63.91 51.49
C ALA A 28 -10.47 -64.08 50.04
N VAL A 29 -11.54 -64.85 49.79
CA VAL A 29 -12.13 -65.01 48.46
C VAL A 29 -12.70 -63.69 47.95
N VAL A 30 -13.46 -62.95 48.77
CA VAL A 30 -14.00 -61.64 48.39
C VAL A 30 -12.89 -60.64 48.10
N LEU A 31 -11.85 -60.58 48.95
CA LEU A 31 -10.70 -59.71 48.74
C LEU A 31 -9.94 -60.08 47.46
N ALA A 32 -9.76 -61.36 47.16
CA ALA A 32 -9.12 -61.79 45.92
C ALA A 32 -9.89 -61.32 44.68
N VAL A 33 -11.22 -61.47 44.67
CA VAL A 33 -12.08 -60.97 43.59
C VAL A 33 -11.98 -59.44 43.47
N VAL A 34 -12.09 -58.71 44.59
CA VAL A 34 -12.01 -57.24 44.59
C VAL A 34 -10.64 -56.76 44.08
N VAL A 35 -9.54 -57.34 44.56
CA VAL A 35 -8.20 -56.94 44.14
C VAL A 35 -7.98 -57.18 42.65
N ILE A 36 -8.50 -58.27 42.08
CA ILE A 36 -8.37 -58.56 40.65
C ILE A 36 -9.21 -57.59 39.83
N TYR A 37 -10.52 -57.52 40.07
CA TYR A 37 -11.42 -56.72 39.20
C TYR A 37 -11.29 -55.21 39.44
N VAL A 38 -11.25 -54.76 40.69
CA VAL A 38 -11.14 -53.32 41.02
C VAL A 38 -9.70 -52.84 40.83
N GLY A 39 -8.72 -53.67 41.18
CA GLY A 39 -7.31 -53.34 40.99
C GLY A 39 -6.97 -53.10 39.51
N ASP A 40 -7.46 -53.94 38.61
CA ASP A 40 -7.17 -53.78 37.18
C ASP A 40 -7.91 -52.58 36.55
N ALA A 41 -9.15 -52.30 36.97
CA ALA A 41 -9.86 -51.08 36.58
C ALA A 41 -9.14 -49.81 37.06
N LEU A 42 -8.68 -49.79 38.32
CA LEU A 42 -7.91 -48.66 38.87
C LEU A 42 -6.56 -48.49 38.18
N LYS A 43 -5.83 -49.58 37.91
CA LYS A 43 -4.56 -49.52 37.14
C LYS A 43 -4.78 -48.93 35.75
N GLY A 44 -5.83 -49.34 35.05
CA GLY A 44 -6.19 -48.79 33.74
C GLY A 44 -6.49 -47.29 33.79
N LEU A 45 -7.26 -46.83 34.78
CA LEU A 45 -7.55 -45.41 34.99
C LEU A 45 -6.28 -44.60 35.31
N LEU A 46 -5.42 -45.12 36.18
CA LEU A 46 -4.15 -44.45 36.53
C LEU A 46 -3.19 -44.40 35.34
N ALA A 47 -3.10 -45.47 34.54
CA ALA A 47 -2.30 -45.50 33.33
C ALA A 47 -2.78 -44.46 32.30
N ASN A 48 -4.09 -44.40 32.04
CA ASN A 48 -4.68 -43.41 31.14
C ASN A 48 -4.47 -41.98 31.64
N ARG A 49 -4.64 -41.73 32.95
CA ARG A 49 -4.35 -40.40 33.53
C ARG A 49 -2.87 -40.03 33.37
N LYS A 50 -1.95 -40.97 33.61
CA LYS A 50 -0.52 -40.75 33.41
C LYS A 50 -0.22 -40.39 31.96
N GLU A 51 -0.76 -41.16 31.02
CA GLU A 51 -0.59 -40.91 29.58
C GLU A 51 -1.14 -39.55 29.17
N THR A 52 -2.37 -39.21 29.60
CA THR A 52 -3.00 -37.91 29.33
C THR A 52 -2.15 -36.76 29.84
N ILE A 53 -1.61 -36.85 31.06
CA ILE A 53 -0.74 -35.83 31.64
C ILE A 53 0.53 -35.67 30.80
N VAL A 54 1.20 -36.78 30.46
CA VAL A 54 2.43 -36.76 29.65
C VAL A 54 2.17 -36.13 28.29
N THR A 55 1.09 -36.53 27.61
CA THR A 55 0.71 -35.98 26.30
C THR A 55 0.40 -34.48 26.38
N ASN A 56 -0.33 -34.05 27.42
CA ASN A 56 -0.63 -32.62 27.62
C ASN A 56 0.64 -31.80 27.85
N PHE A 57 1.60 -32.30 28.63
CA PHE A 57 2.89 -31.62 28.82
C PHE A 57 3.69 -31.53 27.52
N GLN A 58 3.80 -32.64 26.77
CA GLN A 58 4.47 -32.65 25.47
C GLN A 58 3.81 -31.69 24.47
N GLU A 59 2.49 -31.61 24.46
CA GLU A 59 1.78 -30.67 23.60
C GLU A 59 2.00 -29.21 24.03
N ALA A 60 1.98 -28.93 25.34
CA ALA A 60 2.27 -27.61 25.87
C ALA A 60 3.69 -27.14 25.50
N ASP A 61 4.69 -28.01 25.66
CA ASP A 61 6.08 -27.73 25.27
C ASP A 61 6.20 -27.48 23.76
N ARG A 62 5.55 -28.31 22.93
CA ARG A 62 5.52 -28.11 21.48
C ARG A 62 4.89 -26.77 21.10
N ARG A 63 3.76 -26.41 21.72
CA ARG A 63 3.08 -25.13 21.48
C ARG A 63 3.95 -23.95 21.92
N ALA A 64 4.63 -24.06 23.05
CA ALA A 64 5.57 -23.03 23.54
C ALA A 64 6.74 -22.83 22.57
N LEU A 65 7.33 -23.92 22.07
CA LEU A 65 8.43 -23.85 21.09
C LEU A 65 7.95 -23.21 19.78
N GLN A 66 6.80 -23.62 19.26
CA GLN A 66 6.22 -23.03 18.05
C GLN A 66 5.89 -21.55 18.21
N ALA A 67 5.37 -21.14 19.38
CA ALA A 67 5.11 -19.73 19.66
C ALA A 67 6.41 -18.92 19.69
N LYS A 68 7.47 -19.45 20.33
CA LYS A 68 8.79 -18.81 20.35
C LYS A 68 9.38 -18.65 18.96
N GLU A 69 9.27 -19.68 18.11
CA GLU A 69 9.74 -19.61 16.73
C GLU A 69 8.97 -18.56 15.91
N ARG A 70 7.64 -18.54 16.03
CA ARG A 70 6.79 -17.54 15.36
C ARG A 70 7.13 -16.11 15.79
N VAL A 71 7.40 -15.88 17.08
CA VAL A 71 7.82 -14.57 17.58
C VAL A 71 9.17 -14.17 16.98
N ASN A 72 10.13 -15.10 16.92
CA ASN A 72 11.43 -14.82 16.30
C ASN A 72 11.30 -14.48 14.81
N GLN A 73 10.50 -15.24 14.06
CA GLN A 73 10.23 -14.97 12.65
C GLN A 73 9.54 -13.60 12.46
N ALA A 74 8.56 -13.28 13.30
CA ALA A 74 7.86 -11.99 13.26
C ALA A 74 8.82 -10.83 13.57
N GLN A 75 9.76 -10.99 14.50
CA GLN A 75 10.77 -9.98 14.80
C GLN A 75 11.71 -9.74 13.61
N ILE A 76 12.16 -10.80 12.94
CA ILE A 76 13.00 -10.68 11.73
C ILE A 76 12.25 -9.92 10.63
N GLN A 77 11.01 -10.33 10.34
CA GLN A 77 10.17 -9.67 9.34
C GLN A 77 9.90 -8.20 9.69
N PHE A 78 9.72 -7.90 10.98
CA PHE A 78 9.54 -6.53 11.46
C PHE A 78 10.78 -5.66 11.20
N GLU A 79 11.98 -6.15 11.51
CA GLU A 79 13.21 -5.40 11.27
C GLU A 79 13.46 -5.20 9.76
N GLU A 80 13.19 -6.21 8.92
CA GLU A 80 13.25 -6.08 7.47
C GLU A 80 12.26 -5.02 6.95
N ALA A 81 11.01 -5.06 7.42
CA ALA A 81 9.98 -4.10 7.04
C ALA A 81 10.38 -2.67 7.46
N LYS A 82 10.94 -2.51 8.66
CA LYS A 82 11.44 -1.23 9.17
C LYS A 82 12.59 -0.68 8.33
N GLN A 83 13.56 -1.52 7.96
CA GLN A 83 14.64 -1.13 7.05
C GLN A 83 14.11 -0.73 5.67
N LYS A 84 13.17 -1.50 5.12
CA LYS A 84 12.52 -1.19 3.84
C LYS A 84 11.78 0.14 3.89
N ALA A 85 11.02 0.40 4.97
CA ALA A 85 10.34 1.67 5.18
C ALA A 85 11.31 2.86 5.26
N SER A 86 12.45 2.70 5.95
CA SER A 86 13.49 3.72 5.99
C SER A 86 14.10 3.99 4.61
N LYS A 87 14.39 2.94 3.82
CA LYS A 87 14.86 3.07 2.43
C LYS A 87 13.85 3.81 1.56
N ILE A 88 12.56 3.46 1.65
CA ILE A 88 11.48 4.14 0.92
C ILE A 88 11.43 5.62 1.29
N ARG A 89 11.51 5.95 2.59
CA ARG A 89 11.50 7.35 3.04
C ARG A 89 12.67 8.15 2.47
N ASN A 90 13.88 7.60 2.53
CA ASN A 90 15.06 8.27 2.00
C ASN A 90 14.98 8.45 0.48
N GLN A 91 14.57 7.41 -0.23
CA GLN A 91 14.38 7.47 -1.68
C GLN A 91 13.31 8.48 -2.07
N ALA A 92 12.19 8.53 -1.35
CA ALA A 92 11.13 9.50 -1.58
C ALA A 92 11.64 10.94 -1.42
N SER A 93 12.42 11.23 -0.38
CA SER A 93 13.02 12.56 -0.21
C SER A 93 13.93 12.96 -1.37
N ILE A 94 14.76 12.04 -1.86
CA ILE A 94 15.63 12.29 -3.02
C ILE A 94 14.79 12.52 -4.29
N THR A 95 13.79 11.67 -4.52
CA THR A 95 12.90 11.79 -5.68
C THR A 95 12.15 13.12 -5.68
N ILE A 96 11.61 13.53 -4.53
CA ILE A 96 10.89 14.80 -4.39
C ILE A 96 11.80 15.99 -4.72
N GLU A 97 13.04 16.01 -4.24
CA GLU A 97 13.95 17.12 -4.55
C GLU A 97 14.30 17.16 -6.04
N ASN A 98 14.59 16.00 -6.64
CA ASN A 98 14.87 15.90 -8.08
C ASN A 98 13.67 16.33 -8.93
N GLU A 99 12.45 15.93 -8.55
CA GLU A 99 11.22 16.32 -9.26
C GLU A 99 10.97 17.82 -9.13
N LYS A 100 11.20 18.40 -7.95
CA LYS A 100 11.08 19.84 -7.73
C LYS A 100 12.08 20.64 -8.57
N GLU A 101 13.35 20.21 -8.63
CA GLU A 101 14.35 20.83 -9.50
C GLU A 101 13.96 20.73 -10.97
N LYS A 102 13.52 19.55 -11.42
CA LYS A 102 13.04 19.35 -12.79
C LYS A 102 11.85 20.25 -13.11
N PHE A 103 10.86 20.31 -12.22
CA PHE A 103 9.67 21.13 -12.39
C PHE A 103 10.00 22.62 -12.46
N ASN A 104 10.90 23.10 -11.60
CA ASN A 104 11.35 24.49 -11.64
C ASN A 104 12.07 24.83 -12.96
N ARG A 105 12.89 23.90 -13.47
CA ARG A 105 13.56 24.05 -14.76
C ARG A 105 12.54 24.10 -15.91
N GLU A 106 11.59 23.19 -15.93
CA GLU A 106 10.51 23.15 -16.94
C GLU A 106 9.68 24.44 -16.92
N ILE A 107 9.26 24.91 -15.75
CA ILE A 107 8.56 26.19 -15.61
C ILE A 107 9.40 27.35 -16.14
N THR A 108 10.70 27.37 -15.84
CA THR A 108 11.59 28.44 -16.30
C THR A 108 11.73 28.44 -17.82
N GLU A 109 11.88 27.26 -18.43
CA GLU A 109 11.91 27.09 -19.88
C GLU A 109 10.59 27.53 -20.53
N ASP A 110 9.46 27.14 -19.97
CA ASP A 110 8.13 27.50 -20.46
C ASP A 110 7.85 29.00 -20.33
N LEU A 111 8.24 29.62 -19.21
CA LEU A 111 8.14 31.07 -19.04
C LEU A 111 8.99 31.82 -20.06
N ASN A 112 10.18 31.32 -20.39
CA ASN A 112 11.03 31.91 -21.41
C ASN A 112 10.40 31.77 -22.81
N ARG A 113 9.87 30.60 -23.15
CA ARG A 113 9.13 30.39 -24.41
C ARG A 113 7.92 31.30 -24.51
N LEU A 114 7.16 31.44 -23.42
CA LEU A 114 5.99 32.31 -23.36
C LEU A 114 6.39 33.78 -23.58
N LYS A 115 7.50 34.24 -22.98
CA LYS A 115 8.01 35.60 -23.20
C LYS A 115 8.40 35.84 -24.66
N VAL A 116 9.11 34.90 -25.29
CA VAL A 116 9.49 35.00 -26.71
C VAL A 116 8.24 35.05 -27.58
N PHE A 117 7.29 34.13 -27.37
CA PHE A 117 6.03 34.10 -28.09
C PHE A 117 5.23 35.41 -27.94
N GLN A 118 5.19 35.98 -26.73
CA GLN A 118 4.52 37.25 -26.48
C GLN A 118 5.17 38.40 -27.26
N GLN A 119 6.50 38.46 -27.30
CA GLN A 119 7.23 39.49 -28.04
C GLN A 119 7.00 39.38 -29.56
N GLU A 120 7.05 38.15 -30.09
CA GLU A 120 6.78 37.88 -31.50
C GLU A 120 5.35 38.24 -31.87
N SER A 121 4.38 37.83 -31.05
CA SER A 121 2.97 38.16 -31.24
C SER A 121 2.72 39.66 -31.20
N TYR A 122 3.36 40.37 -30.26
CA TYR A 122 3.26 41.82 -30.16
C TYR A 122 3.81 42.53 -31.40
N LYS A 123 4.97 42.09 -31.91
CA LYS A 123 5.58 42.64 -33.13
C LYS A 123 4.69 42.39 -34.36
N LEU A 124 4.14 41.18 -34.48
CA LEU A 124 3.20 40.84 -35.56
C LEU A 124 1.96 41.74 -35.52
N GLU A 125 1.40 41.97 -34.33
CA GLU A 125 0.22 42.81 -34.17
C GLU A 125 0.53 44.29 -34.47
N GLN A 126 1.70 44.79 -34.05
CA GLN A 126 2.17 46.12 -34.45
C GLN A 126 2.25 46.26 -35.98
N GLN A 127 2.82 45.27 -36.68
CA GLN A 127 2.92 45.30 -38.14
C GLN A 127 1.55 45.30 -38.81
N LYS A 128 0.59 44.51 -38.31
CA LYS A 128 -0.79 44.53 -38.81
C LYS A 128 -1.42 45.91 -38.64
N VAL A 129 -1.29 46.52 -37.46
CA VAL A 129 -1.84 47.86 -37.20
C VAL A 129 -1.20 48.90 -38.11
N GLN A 130 0.12 48.86 -38.31
CA GLN A 130 0.82 49.76 -39.24
C GLN A 130 0.31 49.61 -40.67
N ASN A 131 0.13 48.37 -41.16
CA ASN A 131 -0.41 48.11 -42.48
C ASN A 131 -1.85 48.63 -42.63
N GLN A 132 -2.70 48.41 -41.62
CA GLN A 132 -4.08 48.93 -41.62
C GLN A 132 -4.12 50.47 -41.67
N ILE A 133 -3.25 51.14 -40.92
CA ILE A 133 -3.12 52.61 -40.94
C ILE A 133 -2.65 53.07 -42.32
N ALA A 134 -1.64 52.42 -42.90
CA ALA A 134 -1.11 52.76 -44.22
C ALA A 134 -2.18 52.60 -45.31
N GLU A 135 -2.91 51.49 -45.32
CA GLU A 135 -4.04 51.27 -46.23
C GLU A 135 -5.10 52.37 -46.09
N LYS A 136 -5.47 52.71 -44.85
CA LYS A 136 -6.47 53.77 -44.61
C LYS A 136 -5.99 55.13 -45.07
N LEU A 137 -4.72 55.45 -44.86
CA LEU A 137 -4.10 56.69 -45.29
C LEU A 137 -4.06 56.79 -46.82
N ILE A 138 -3.71 55.71 -47.51
CA ILE A 138 -3.73 55.62 -48.97
C ILE A 138 -5.15 55.86 -49.47
N GLU A 139 -6.14 55.19 -48.89
CA GLU A 139 -7.56 55.34 -49.26
C GLU A 139 -8.04 56.79 -49.12
N LEU A 140 -7.76 57.44 -47.99
CA LEU A 140 -8.14 58.84 -47.73
C LEU A 140 -7.43 59.80 -48.69
N SER A 141 -6.14 59.58 -48.93
CA SER A 141 -5.33 60.39 -49.85
C SER A 141 -5.85 60.29 -51.28
N LEU A 142 -6.10 59.08 -51.78
CA LEU A 142 -6.70 58.84 -53.10
C LEU A 142 -8.08 59.48 -53.21
N ASN A 143 -8.92 59.37 -52.18
CA ASN A 143 -10.21 60.04 -52.14
C ASN A 143 -10.09 61.56 -52.22
N GLN A 144 -9.11 62.15 -51.52
CA GLN A 144 -8.86 63.60 -51.55
C GLN A 144 -8.30 64.07 -52.90
N VAL A 145 -7.37 63.32 -53.49
CA VAL A 145 -6.85 63.54 -54.84
C VAL A 145 -7.99 63.46 -55.86
N LYS A 146 -8.84 62.43 -55.80
CA LYS A 146 -10.04 62.30 -56.65
C LYS A 146 -10.98 63.50 -56.54
N LYS A 147 -11.24 64.00 -55.33
CA LYS A 147 -12.04 65.22 -55.11
C LYS A 147 -11.38 66.45 -55.75
N LYS A 148 -10.07 66.66 -55.53
CA LYS A 148 -9.33 67.80 -56.12
C LYS A 148 -9.28 67.73 -57.65
N ILE A 149 -9.07 66.55 -58.23
CA ILE A 149 -9.09 66.33 -59.68
C ILE A 149 -10.47 66.68 -60.24
N LYS A 150 -11.56 66.18 -59.64
CA LYS A 150 -12.93 66.53 -60.06
C LYS A 150 -13.21 68.03 -60.08
N LEU A 151 -12.67 68.78 -59.10
CA LEU A 151 -12.85 70.24 -59.02
C LEU A 151 -12.00 71.01 -60.04
N ARG A 152 -10.87 70.47 -60.51
CA ARG A 152 -9.95 71.13 -61.46
C ARG A 152 -10.12 70.67 -62.91
N LEU A 153 -10.98 69.67 -63.16
CA LEU A 153 -11.31 69.19 -64.50
C LEU A 153 -12.08 70.28 -65.26
N ASN A 154 -11.48 70.80 -66.32
CA ASN A 154 -12.09 71.71 -67.28
C ASN A 154 -11.74 71.25 -68.70
N SER A 155 -12.42 71.79 -69.72
CA SER A 155 -12.28 71.34 -71.13
C SER A 155 -10.82 71.40 -71.63
N SER A 156 -10.07 72.44 -71.26
CA SER A 156 -8.66 72.60 -71.65
C SER A 156 -7.75 71.53 -71.02
N ASN A 157 -7.89 71.28 -69.71
CA ASN A 157 -7.12 70.25 -69.00
C ASN A 157 -7.45 68.84 -69.50
N HIS A 158 -8.71 68.59 -69.89
CA HIS A 158 -9.14 67.32 -70.47
C HIS A 158 -8.44 67.00 -71.79
N SER A 159 -8.36 67.97 -72.70
CA SER A 159 -7.71 67.79 -74.01
C SER A 159 -6.22 67.50 -73.85
N ILE A 160 -5.53 68.18 -72.94
CA ILE A 160 -4.11 67.97 -72.64
C ILE A 160 -3.88 66.55 -72.09
N LEU A 161 -4.69 66.11 -71.13
CA LEU A 161 -4.59 64.76 -70.57
C LEU A 161 -4.85 63.68 -71.62
N ASN A 162 -5.89 63.83 -72.45
CA ASN A 162 -6.18 62.88 -73.52
C ASN A 162 -5.02 62.78 -74.52
N ASN A 163 -4.45 63.93 -74.93
CA ASN A 163 -3.31 63.93 -75.84
C ASN A 163 -2.07 63.26 -75.22
N PHE A 164 -1.79 63.52 -73.94
CA PHE A 164 -0.70 62.86 -73.23
C PHE A 164 -0.89 61.34 -73.17
N GLN A 165 -2.11 60.86 -72.89
CA GLN A 165 -2.40 59.43 -72.88
C GLN A 165 -2.27 58.80 -74.27
N ILE A 166 -2.73 59.47 -75.33
CA ILE A 166 -2.53 59.01 -76.71
C ILE A 166 -1.05 58.81 -77.00
N VAL A 167 -0.20 59.79 -76.64
CA VAL A 167 1.26 59.67 -76.82
C VAL A 167 1.85 58.51 -76.02
N LEU A 168 1.41 58.28 -74.78
CA LEU A 168 1.86 57.12 -73.99
C LEU A 168 1.45 55.80 -74.64
N PHE A 169 0.21 55.68 -75.12
CA PHE A 169 -0.28 54.49 -75.81
C PHE A 169 0.44 54.24 -77.14
N THR A 170 0.71 55.28 -77.93
CA THR A 170 1.45 55.16 -79.19
C THR A 170 2.90 54.71 -78.97
N ASN A 171 3.51 55.09 -77.84
CA ASN A 171 4.87 54.68 -77.48
C ASN A 171 4.92 53.38 -76.66
N TYR A 172 3.78 52.76 -76.34
CA TYR A 172 3.75 51.50 -75.59
C TYR A 172 4.18 50.34 -76.50
N LYS A 173 5.44 49.92 -76.36
CA LYS A 173 5.91 48.68 -76.97
C LYS A 173 5.38 47.49 -76.20
N LYS A 174 4.64 46.64 -76.90
CA LYS A 174 4.20 45.33 -76.41
C LYS A 174 5.43 44.41 -76.33
N ASN A 175 5.82 44.03 -75.12
CA ASN A 175 6.64 42.84 -74.89
C ASN A 175 5.72 41.65 -74.70
#